data_AF-A0A8T4SS85-F1
#
_entry.id   AF-A0A8T4SS85-F1
#
_cell.length_a   1.000
_cell.length_b   1.000
_cell.length_c   1.000
_cell.angle_alpha   90.00
_cell.angle_beta   90.00
_cell.angle_gamma   90.00
#
_symmetry.space_group_name_H-M   'P 1'
#
loop_
_entity.id
_entity.type
_entity.pdbx_description
1 polymer ?
#
loop_
_entity_poly.entity_id
_entity_poly.type
_entity_poly.pdbx_seq_one_letter_code
_entity_poly.pdbx_strand_id
1 'polypeptide(L)'
;MGNQPLKTWKSGNISGALWFNEREIKEGVKVGFKTVTLRRSWKDKKDIWRDETINLRRQDLPKLLTIIHQMMSELYLTEKEENENE
;
A
#
# COMPACT_ATOMS: atom_id res chain seq x y z
N MET A 1 15.08 18.08 -9.74
CA MET A 1 14.23 17.07 -10.39
C MET A 1 13.81 16.07 -9.32
N GLY A 2 12.51 16.01 -9.02
CA GLY A 2 12.00 15.19 -7.92
C GLY A 2 12.21 13.70 -8.18
N ASN A 3 12.45 12.93 -7.12
CA ASN A 3 12.55 11.48 -7.19
C ASN A 3 11.24 10.96 -7.80
N GLN A 4 11.29 10.36 -9.00
CA GLN A 4 10.10 9.79 -9.65
C GLN A 4 9.95 8.33 -9.23
N PRO A 5 8.71 7.83 -9.10
CA PRO A 5 8.51 6.41 -8.85
C PRO A 5 9.04 5.60 -10.04
N LEU A 6 9.77 4.53 -9.76
CA LEU A 6 10.24 3.57 -10.75
C LEU A 6 9.07 2.92 -11.50
N LYS A 7 7.98 2.66 -10.77
CA LYS A 7 6.77 2.05 -11.31
C LYS A 7 5.57 2.39 -10.44
N THR A 8 4.41 2.51 -11.05
CA THR A 8 3.14 2.75 -10.38
C THR A 8 2.07 1.76 -10.82
N TRP A 9 1.15 1.46 -9.92
CA TRP A 9 -0.03 0.63 -10.15
C TRP A 9 -1.26 1.34 -9.60
N LYS A 10 -2.44 1.09 -10.19
CA LYS A 10 -3.71 1.67 -9.73
C LYS A 10 -4.84 0.67 -9.88
N SER A 11 -5.70 0.59 -8.87
CA SER A 11 -6.96 -0.13 -8.90
C SER A 11 -8.02 0.74 -8.21
N GLY A 12 -8.90 1.33 -9.02
CA GLY A 12 -9.88 2.30 -8.53
C GLY A 12 -9.24 3.44 -7.74
N ASN A 13 -9.65 3.57 -6.48
CA ASN A 13 -9.19 4.63 -5.58
C ASN A 13 -7.93 4.25 -4.76
N ILE A 14 -7.40 3.04 -4.94
CA ILE A 14 -6.15 2.55 -4.37
C ILE A 14 -5.03 2.60 -5.42
N SER A 15 -3.84 3.00 -5.01
CA SER A 15 -2.66 3.07 -5.88
C SER A 15 -1.39 2.63 -5.15
N GLY A 16 -0.47 2.03 -5.89
CA GLY A 16 0.84 1.61 -5.40
C GLY A 16 1.96 2.27 -6.19
N ALA A 17 3.09 2.57 -5.55
CA ALA A 17 4.28 3.11 -6.20
C ALA A 17 5.55 2.44 -5.67
N LEU A 18 6.48 2.10 -6.56
CA LEU A 18 7.82 1.61 -6.25
C LEU A 18 8.82 2.74 -6.41
N TRP A 19 9.69 2.94 -5.43
CA TRP A 19 10.69 4.00 -5.42
C TRP A 19 12.08 3.42 -5.31
N PHE A 20 13.06 4.11 -5.89
CA PHE A 20 14.47 3.91 -5.61
C PHE A 20 14.95 5.11 -4.79
N ASN A 21 15.58 4.83 -3.66
CA ASN A 21 16.13 5.84 -2.77
C ASN A 21 17.60 5.54 -2.56
N GLU A 22 18.40 6.58 -2.42
CA GLU A 22 19.81 6.46 -2.05
C GLU A 22 20.00 7.09 -0.68
N ARG A 23 20.76 6.42 0.18
CA ARG A 23 21.20 6.98 1.46
C ARG A 23 22.70 6.92 1.53
N GLU A 24 23.31 8.04 1.88
CA GLU A 24 24.73 8.09 2.24
C GLU A 24 24.89 7.60 3.68
N ILE A 25 25.79 6.64 3.90
CA ILE A 25 25.97 6.00 5.21
C ILE A 25 27.23 6.53 5.90
N LYS A 26 28.37 6.58 5.19
CA LYS A 26 29.65 7.16 5.62
C LYS A 26 30.49 7.53 4.39
N GLU A 27 31.22 8.64 4.47
CA GLU A 27 32.30 9.07 3.56
C GLU A 27 32.11 8.64 2.08
N GLY A 28 31.06 9.16 1.43
CA GLY A 28 30.86 8.96 -0.02
C GLY A 28 30.27 7.60 -0.42
N VAL A 29 30.08 6.65 0.50
CA VAL A 29 29.41 5.39 0.21
C VAL A 29 27.89 5.59 0.20
N LYS A 30 27.33 5.58 -1.01
CA LYS A 30 25.89 5.58 -1.25
C LYS A 30 25.34 4.17 -1.29
N VAL A 31 24.30 3.91 -0.52
CA VAL A 31 23.54 2.65 -0.57
C VAL A 31 22.16 2.93 -1.13
N GLY A 32 21.86 2.28 -2.25
CA GLY A 32 20.54 2.29 -2.88
C GLY A 32 19.61 1.27 -2.24
N PHE A 33 18.36 1.66 -1.97
CA PHE A 33 17.32 0.78 -1.47
C PHE A 33 15.97 1.10 -2.11
N LYS A 34 15.09 0.10 -2.16
CA LYS A 34 13.75 0.24 -2.72
C LYS A 34 12.71 0.35 -1.60
N THR A 35 11.74 1.23 -1.79
CA THR A 35 10.56 1.34 -0.94
C THR A 35 9.30 1.26 -1.78
N VAL A 36 8.19 0.90 -1.14
CA VAL A 36 6.88 0.85 -1.77
C VAL A 36 5.96 1.79 -1.01
N THR A 37 5.08 2.45 -1.73
CA THR A 37 4.03 3.30 -1.17
C THR A 37 2.69 2.76 -1.59
N LEU A 38 1.75 2.65 -0.65
CA LEU A 38 0.34 2.36 -0.92
C LEU A 38 -0.47 3.61 -0.54
N ARG A 39 -1.31 4.08 -1.46
CA ARG A 39 -2.14 5.28 -1.29
C ARG A 39 -3.60 4.96 -1.56
N ARG A 40 -4.48 5.42 -0.67
CA ARG A 40 -5.93 5.44 -0.87
C ARG A 40 -6.39 6.87 -1.04
N SER A 41 -7.28 7.12 -2.00
CA SER A 41 -7.91 8.43 -2.21
C SER A 41 -9.42 8.32 -2.07
N TRP A 42 -10.08 9.36 -1.58
CA TRP A 42 -11.55 9.43 -1.51
C TRP A 42 -12.01 10.88 -1.40
N LYS A 43 -13.28 11.14 -1.72
CA LYS A 43 -13.92 12.43 -1.40
C LYS A 43 -14.59 12.35 -0.04
N ASP A 44 -14.35 13.35 0.80
CA ASP A 44 -15.04 13.46 2.09
C ASP A 44 -16.46 14.04 1.91
N LYS A 45 -17.22 14.10 3.01
CA LYS A 45 -18.61 14.65 3.02
C LYS A 45 -18.69 16.13 2.63
N LYS A 46 -17.56 16.85 2.58
CA LYS A 46 -17.45 18.25 2.17
C LYS A 46 -16.98 18.41 0.72
N ASP A 47 -17.00 17.32 -0.05
CA ASP A 47 -16.53 17.22 -1.43
C ASP A 47 -15.01 17.49 -1.60
N ILE A 48 -14.24 17.38 -0.51
CA ILE A 48 -12.79 17.58 -0.54
C ILE A 48 -12.11 16.23 -0.80
N TRP A 49 -11.21 16.19 -1.78
CA TRP A 49 -10.35 15.03 -2.00
C TRP A 49 -9.38 14.85 -0.82
N ARG A 50 -9.40 13.65 -0.26
CA ARG A 50 -8.49 13.18 0.78
C ARG A 50 -7.66 12.04 0.23
N ASP A 51 -6.46 11.91 0.79
CA ASP A 51 -5.69 10.71 0.61
C ASP A 51 -4.90 10.31 1.85
N GLU A 52 -4.72 9.01 2.00
CA GLU A 52 -3.90 8.37 3.00
C GLU A 52 -2.82 7.58 2.30
N THR A 53 -1.62 7.64 2.86
CA THR A 53 -0.43 7.06 2.25
C THR A 53 0.37 6.33 3.31
N ILE A 54 0.70 5.07 3.05
CA ILE A 54 1.62 4.28 3.87
C ILE A 54 2.88 3.95 3.07
N ASN A 55 4.04 4.19 3.68
CA ASN A 55 5.34 3.87 3.11
C ASN A 55 5.88 2.60 3.77
N LEU A 56 6.26 1.63 2.94
CA LEU A 56 6.63 0.28 3.32
C LEU A 56 8.01 -0.06 2.77
N ARG A 57 8.74 -0.88 3.52
CA ARG A 57 9.99 -1.47 3.02
C ARG A 57 9.69 -2.81 2.37
N ARG A 58 10.66 -3.34 1.63
CA ARG A 58 10.54 -4.62 0.93
C ARG A 58 10.07 -5.76 1.85
N GLN A 59 10.57 -5.82 3.08
CA GLN A 59 10.22 -6.87 4.04
C GLN A 59 8.80 -6.75 4.62
N ASP A 60 8.13 -5.62 4.45
CA ASP A 60 6.77 -5.42 4.98
C ASP A 60 5.71 -5.94 4.01
N LEU A 61 6.05 -6.07 2.71
CA LEU A 61 5.14 -6.59 1.68
C LEU A 61 4.58 -7.99 1.98
N PRO A 62 5.38 -9.01 2.34
CA PRO A 62 4.82 -10.33 2.65
C PRO A 62 3.92 -10.30 3.88
N LYS A 63 4.25 -9.48 4.89
CA LYS A 63 3.42 -9.32 6.10
C LYS A 63 2.06 -8.70 5.74
N LEU A 64 2.07 -7.65 4.92
CA LEU A 64 0.85 -7.01 4.44
C LEU A 64 -0.01 -7.97 3.61
N LEU A 65 0.62 -8.75 2.72
CA LEU A 65 -0.08 -9.74 1.89
C LEU A 65 -0.78 -10.80 2.75
N THR A 66 -0.12 -11.33 3.78
CA THR A 66 -0.72 -12.29 4.71
C THR A 66 -1.95 -11.71 5.41
N ILE A 67 -1.85 -10.49 5.94
CA ILE A 67 -2.98 -9.83 6.63
C ILE A 67 -4.13 -9.57 5.65
N ILE A 68 -3.84 -9.09 4.43
CA ILE A 68 -4.86 -8.87 3.39
C ILE A 68 -5.57 -10.17 3.06
N HIS A 69 -4.86 -11.29 2.89
CA HIS A 69 -5.49 -12.58 2.62
C HIS A 69 -6.40 -13.03 3.76
N GLN A 70 -6.00 -12.85 5.02
CA GLN A 70 -6.84 -13.16 6.18
C GLN A 70 -8.10 -12.28 6.21
N MET A 71 -7.95 -10.96 5.98
CA MET A 71 -9.08 -10.03 5.89
C MET A 71 -10.04 -10.39 4.77
N MET A 72 -9.54 -10.79 3.60
CA MET A 72 -10.36 -11.25 2.48
C MET A 72 -11.09 -12.55 2.83
N SER A 73 -10.39 -13.49 3.47
CA SER A 73 -10.98 -14.75 3.93
C SER A 73 -12.18 -14.48 4.82
N GLU A 74 -12.05 -13.62 5.82
CA GLU A 74 -13.16 -13.20 6.67
C GLU A 74 -14.26 -12.53 5.82
N LEU A 75 -13.99 -11.37 5.23
CA LEU A 75 -15.01 -10.54 4.57
C LEU A 75 -15.81 -11.22 3.45
N TYR A 76 -15.23 -12.22 2.77
CA TYR A 76 -15.88 -12.89 1.64
C TYR A 76 -16.34 -14.32 1.93
N LEU A 77 -15.97 -14.94 3.06
CA LEU A 77 -16.47 -16.27 3.44
C LEU A 77 -17.56 -16.22 4.51
N THR A 78 -17.72 -15.13 5.27
CA THR A 78 -18.77 -15.04 6.31
C THR A 78 -20.20 -14.98 5.77
N GLU A 79 -20.42 -14.74 4.46
CA GLU A 79 -21.76 -14.70 3.86
C GLU A 79 -22.51 -16.05 3.90
N LYS A 80 -21.84 -17.16 4.23
CA LYS A 80 -22.46 -18.49 4.30
C LYS A 80 -23.12 -18.83 5.64
N GLU A 81 -22.71 -18.20 6.75
CA GLU A 81 -23.21 -18.60 8.08
C GLU A 81 -24.44 -17.80 8.55
N GLU A 82 -24.68 -16.61 7.98
CA GLU A 82 -25.84 -15.78 8.34
C GLU A 82 -27.14 -16.17 7.61
N ASN A 83 -27.08 -16.94 6.51
CA ASN A 83 -28.26 -17.32 5.72
C ASN A 83 -28.79 -18.75 6.01
N GLU A 84 -28.14 -19.53 6.89
CA GLU A 84 -28.59 -20.88 7.24
C GLU A 84 -29.34 -20.96 8.59
N ASN A 85 -29.59 -19.82 9.25
CA ASN A 85 -30.24 -19.75 10.57
C ASN A 85 -31.52 -18.87 10.63
N GLU A 86 -32.11 -18.49 9.49
CA GLU A 86 -33.50 -17.97 9.40
C GLU A 86 -34.44 -19.01 8.76
#